data_AF-A0A0F9AZZ7-F1
#
_entry.id   AF-A0A0F9AZZ7-F1
#
_cell.length_a   1.000
_cell.length_b   1.000
_cell.length_c   1.000
_cell.angle_alpha   90.00
_cell.angle_beta   90.00
_cell.angle_gamma   90.00
#
_symmetry.space_group_name_H-M   'P 1'
#
loop_
_entity.id
_entity.type
_entity.pdbx_description
1 polymer ?
#
loop_
_entity_poly.entity_id
_entity_poly.type
_entity_poly.pdbx_seq_one_letter_code
_entity_poly.pdbx_strand_id
1 'polypeptide(L)'
;MRSKILITGSPRSGKSTLISRITEFYSKKNYVIYGFLTPEVRMGGKRVGFDVEDIYSGKRNKFARAGNYKTQFKLGRYSIFIKEFDQM
;
A
#
# COMPACT_ATOMS: atom_id res chain seq x y z
N MET A 1 23.27 5.17 15.13
CA MET A 1 22.19 4.16 15.19
C MET A 1 21.03 4.67 14.34
N ARG A 2 20.46 3.88 13.42
CA ARG A 2 19.25 4.30 12.68
C ARG A 2 18.03 4.02 13.54
N SER A 3 17.26 5.06 13.86
CA SER A 3 16.00 4.92 14.61
C SER A 3 14.96 4.21 13.75
N LYS A 4 14.33 3.16 14.29
CA LYS A 4 13.16 2.51 13.69
C LYS A 4 11.92 3.06 14.37
N ILE A 5 11.01 3.65 13.61
CA ILE A 5 9.78 4.24 14.12
C ILE A 5 8.61 3.39 13.65
N LEU A 6 7.79 2.92 14.59
CA LEU A 6 6.53 2.24 14.31
C LEU A 6 5.38 3.19 14.67
N ILE A 7 4.51 3.49 13.71
CA ILE A 7 3.30 4.29 13.95
C ILE A 7 2.12 3.34 14.19
N THR A 8 1.55 3.38 15.39
CA THR A 8 0.41 2.55 15.80
C THR A 8 -0.86 3.38 15.98
N GLY A 9 -2.01 2.71 16.08
CA GLY A 9 -3.31 3.34 16.33
C GLY A 9 -4.44 2.55 15.70
N SER A 10 -5.68 2.82 16.11
CA SER A 10 -6.87 2.12 15.63
C SER A 10 -7.03 2.19 14.10
N PRO A 11 -7.66 1.20 13.44
CA PRO A 11 -7.99 1.28 12.02
C PRO A 11 -8.67 2.62 11.69
N ARG A 12 -8.35 3.20 10.52
CA ARG A 12 -8.85 4.53 10.07
C ARG A 12 -8.41 5.74 10.89
N SER A 13 -7.48 5.62 11.84
CA SER A 13 -6.90 6.76 12.59
C SER A 13 -6.01 7.70 11.76
N GLY A 14 -5.98 7.59 10.43
CA GLY A 14 -5.17 8.45 9.57
C GLY A 14 -3.70 8.05 9.40
N LYS A 15 -3.27 6.86 9.85
CA LYS A 15 -1.85 6.41 9.72
C LYS A 15 -1.32 6.46 8.28
N SER A 16 -2.05 5.88 7.33
CA SER A 16 -1.64 5.91 5.91
C SER A 16 -1.61 7.33 5.35
N THR A 17 -2.52 8.20 5.81
CA THR A 17 -2.53 9.62 5.46
C THR A 17 -1.31 10.35 6.03
N LEU A 18 -0.93 10.05 7.27
CA LEU A 18 0.28 10.59 7.90
C LEU A 18 1.53 10.20 7.09
N ILE A 19 1.70 8.92 6.77
CA ILE A 19 2.84 8.46 5.97
C ILE A 19 2.85 9.15 4.61
N SER A 20 1.71 9.21 3.90
CA SER A 20 1.60 9.89 2.61
C SER A 20 2.01 11.38 2.68
N ARG A 21 1.59 12.10 3.73
CA ARG A 21 1.97 13.51 3.94
C ARG A 21 3.46 13.67 4.26
N ILE A 22 4.03 12.77 5.06
CA ILE A 22 5.47 12.77 5.37
C ILE A 22 6.27 12.58 4.08
N THR A 23 5.88 11.59 3.27
CA THR A 23 6.51 11.34 1.97
C THR A 23 6.43 12.57 1.07
N GLU A 24 5.24 13.15 0.90
CA GLU A 24 5.06 14.36 0.08
C GLU A 24 5.92 15.54 0.57
N PHE A 25 5.94 15.79 1.88
CA PHE A 25 6.71 16.88 2.48
C PHE A 25 8.21 16.77 2.21
N TYR A 26 8.78 15.57 2.38
CA TYR A 26 10.21 15.35 2.18
C TYR A 26 10.58 15.26 0.70
N SER A 27 9.70 14.71 -0.16
CA SER A 27 9.91 14.74 -1.62
C SER A 27 10.00 16.17 -2.15
N LYS A 28 9.17 17.11 -1.66
CA LYS A 28 9.27 18.55 -1.99
C LYS A 28 10.58 19.21 -1.56
N LYS A 29 11.33 18.57 -0.67
CA LYS A 29 12.66 19.01 -0.21
C LYS A 29 13.80 18.23 -0.90
N ASN A 30 13.53 17.57 -2.02
CA ASN A 30 14.48 16.77 -2.80
C ASN A 30 15.10 15.59 -2.05
N TYR A 31 14.42 15.06 -1.02
CA TYR A 31 14.80 13.79 -0.42
C TYR A 31 14.30 12.63 -1.29
N VAL A 32 15.16 11.64 -1.51
CA VAL A 32 14.77 10.39 -2.15
C VAL A 32 14.20 9.44 -1.09
N ILE A 33 12.96 8.98 -1.31
CA ILE A 33 12.24 8.13 -0.37
C ILE A 33 11.89 6.83 -1.09
N TYR A 34 12.19 5.71 -0.43
CA TYR A 34 11.90 4.36 -0.92
C TYR A 34 10.87 3.69 -0.01
N GLY A 35 10.20 2.68 -0.56
CA GLY A 35 9.16 1.91 0.11
C GLY A 35 7.85 1.97 -0.64
N PHE A 36 6.80 1.43 -0.04
CA PHE A 36 5.51 1.32 -0.70
C PHE A 36 4.34 1.70 0.22
N LEU A 37 3.24 2.10 -0.39
CA LEU A 37 1.95 2.27 0.25
C LEU A 37 0.99 1.17 -0.20
N THR A 38 -0.02 0.86 0.62
CA THR A 38 -1.07 -0.12 0.26
C THR A 38 -2.46 0.52 0.26
N PRO A 39 -2.79 1.38 -0.72
CA PRO A 39 -4.06 2.10 -0.71
C PRO A 39 -5.25 1.14 -0.84
N GLU A 40 -6.33 1.46 -0.13
CA GLU A 40 -7.56 0.68 -0.17
C GLU A 40 -8.33 0.92 -1.47
N VAL A 41 -8.72 -0.15 -2.16
CA VAL A 41 -9.55 -0.09 -3.36
C VAL A 41 -11.01 -0.31 -2.97
N ARG A 42 -11.88 0.64 -3.32
CA ARG A 42 -13.32 0.59 -3.04
C ARG A 42 -14.14 0.74 -4.32
N MET A 43 -15.22 -0.03 -4.43
CA MET A 43 -16.23 0.09 -5.48
C MET A 43 -17.62 0.04 -4.83
N GLY A 44 -18.51 0.95 -5.20
CA GLY A 44 -19.86 1.02 -4.62
C GLY A 44 -19.86 1.10 -3.08
N GLY A 45 -18.92 1.86 -2.51
CA GLY A 45 -18.76 1.99 -1.04
C GLY A 45 -18.16 0.78 -0.32
N LYS A 46 -17.98 -0.37 -0.99
CA LYS A 46 -17.41 -1.60 -0.40
C LYS A 46 -15.92 -1.72 -0.72
N ARG A 47 -15.14 -2.19 0.25
CA ARG A 47 -13.71 -2.53 0.06
C ARG A 47 -13.59 -3.76 -0.82
N VAL A 48 -13.04 -3.59 -2.02
CA VAL A 48 -12.81 -4.67 -3.01
C VAL A 48 -11.36 -5.12 -3.07
N GLY A 49 -10.43 -4.45 -2.38
CA GLY A 49 -9.04 -4.85 -2.43
C GLY A 49 -8.07 -3.84 -1.85
N PHE A 50 -6.81 -4.09 -2.15
CA PHE A 50 -5.68 -3.21 -1.88
C PHE A 50 -4.78 -3.19 -3.10
N ASP A 51 -4.33 -2.01 -3.47
CA ASP A 51 -3.19 -1.85 -4.36
C ASP A 51 -1.92 -1.80 -3.54
N VAL A 52 -0.81 -1.91 -4.25
CA VAL A 52 0.51 -1.53 -3.76
C VAL A 52 1.04 -0.44 -4.70
N GLU A 53 1.64 0.58 -4.13
CA GLU A 53 2.21 1.72 -4.85
C GLU A 53 3.63 1.97 -4.36
N ASP A 54 4.60 1.89 -5.25
CA ASP A 54 5.98 2.22 -4.96
C ASP A 54 6.14 3.74 -4.87
N ILE A 55 6.75 4.22 -3.78
CA ILE A 55 6.88 5.64 -3.48
C ILE A 55 7.86 6.33 -4.43
N TYR A 56 8.90 5.61 -4.87
CA TYR A 56 9.98 6.19 -5.65
C TYR A 56 9.59 6.37 -7.13
N SER A 57 9.06 5.32 -7.75
CA SER A 57 8.66 5.28 -9.16
C SER A 57 7.21 5.73 -9.39
N GLY A 58 6.36 5.72 -8.36
CA GLY A 58 4.91 5.94 -8.48
C GLY A 58 4.16 4.77 -9.13
N LYS A 59 4.85 3.67 -9.45
CA LYS A 59 4.22 2.50 -10.07
C LYS A 59 3.19 1.89 -9.12
N ARG A 60 2.01 1.58 -9.65
CA ARG A 60 0.92 0.98 -8.89
C ARG A 60 0.47 -0.34 -9.49
N ASN A 61 0.33 -1.35 -8.64
CA ASN A 61 -0.08 -2.71 -9.01
C ASN A 61 -1.17 -3.22 -8.06
N LYS A 62 -1.90 -4.26 -8.51
CA LYS A 62 -2.85 -4.96 -7.64
C LYS A 62 -2.06 -5.78 -6.63
N PHE A 63 -2.35 -5.61 -5.34
CA PHE A 63 -1.79 -6.47 -4.29
C PHE A 63 -2.78 -7.55 -3.85
N ALA A 64 -4.04 -7.14 -3.64
CA ALA A 64 -5.10 -8.03 -3.20
C ALA A 64 -6.44 -7.62 -3.80
N ARG A 65 -7.27 -8.58 -4.20
CA ARG A 65 -8.66 -8.35 -4.65
C ARG A 65 -9.63 -9.36 -4.06
N ALA A 66 -10.79 -8.89 -3.64
CA ALA A 66 -11.83 -9.72 -3.06
C ALA A 66 -12.49 -10.58 -4.15
N GLY A 67 -12.63 -11.88 -3.90
CA GLY A 67 -13.21 -12.84 -4.85
C GLY A 67 -12.18 -13.82 -5.41
N ASN A 68 -12.58 -14.56 -6.44
CA ASN A 68 -11.77 -15.62 -7.05
C ASN A 68 -11.05 -15.08 -8.29
N TYR A 69 -9.75 -14.81 -8.15
CA TYR A 69 -8.86 -14.46 -9.25
C TYR A 69 -7.87 -15.59 -9.52
N LYS A 70 -7.26 -15.59 -10.71
CA LYS A 70 -6.26 -16.58 -11.13
C LYS A 70 -4.92 -16.36 -10.41
N THR A 71 -4.85 -16.76 -9.15
CA THR A 71 -3.64 -16.78 -8.32
C THR A 71 -3.67 -17.98 -7.38
N GLN A 72 -2.49 -18.50 -7.05
CA GLN A 72 -2.33 -19.58 -6.09
C GLN A 72 -2.46 -19.13 -4.63
N PHE A 73 -2.41 -17.81 -4.36
CA PHE A 73 -2.35 -17.26 -3.02
C PHE A 73 -3.69 -16.65 -2.59
N LYS A 74 -4.17 -17.02 -1.41
CA LYS A 74 -5.39 -16.48 -0.80
C LYS A 74 -5.20 -16.14 0.67
N LEU A 75 -5.86 -15.08 1.12
CA LEU A 75 -6.00 -14.70 2.53
C LEU A 75 -7.44 -14.28 2.81
N GLY A 76 -8.19 -15.13 3.50
CA GLY A 76 -9.63 -14.94 3.70
C GLY A 76 -10.36 -14.78 2.35
N ARG A 77 -11.09 -13.67 2.18
CA ARG A 77 -11.81 -13.38 0.93
C ARG A 77 -10.94 -12.81 -0.20
N TYR A 78 -9.65 -12.59 0.03
CA TYR A 78 -8.77 -11.91 -0.91
C TYR A 78 -7.90 -12.90 -1.67
N SER A 79 -7.91 -12.79 -3.00
CA SER A 79 -6.90 -13.34 -3.89
C SER A 79 -5.69 -12.40 -3.91
N ILE A 80 -4.48 -12.94 -3.71
CA ILE A 80 -3.23 -12.19 -3.52
C ILE A 80 -2.33 -12.30 -4.75
N PHE A 81 -1.74 -11.19 -5.16
CA PHE A 81 -0.98 -11.01 -6.39
C PHE A 81 0.50 -10.80 -6.06
N ILE A 82 1.21 -11.88 -5.70
CA ILE A 82 2.61 -11.79 -5.25
C ILE A 82 3.55 -11.39 -6.39
N LYS A 83 3.34 -11.92 -7.60
CA LYS A 83 4.20 -11.58 -8.75
C LYS A 83 4.14 -10.08 -9.07
N GLU A 84 2.97 -9.49 -8.93
CA GLU A 84 2.73 -8.08 -9.15
C GLU A 84 3.36 -7.19 -8.06
N PHE A 85 3.50 -7.72 -6.84
CA PHE A 85 4.23 -7.08 -5.75
C PHE A 85 5.76 -7.16 -5.96
N ASP A 86 6.27 -8.33 -6.34
CA ASP A 86 7.72 -8.54 -6.53
C ASP A 86 8.28 -7.81 -7.76
N GLN A 87 7.42 -7.53 -8.76
CA GLN A 87 7.79 -6.82 -9.98
C GLN A 87 7.68 -5.30 -9.87
N MET A 88 7.43 -4.74 -8.68
CA MET A 88 7.34 -3.29 -8.51
C MET A 88 8.67 -2.60 -8.72
#